data_AF-A0A5U1ZYF6-F1
#
_entry.id   AF-A0A5U1ZYF6-F1
#
_cell.length_a   1.000
_cell.length_b   1.000
_cell.length_c   1.000
_cell.angle_alpha   90.00
_cell.angle_beta   90.00
_cell.angle_gamma   90.00
#
_symmetry.space_group_name_H-M   'P 1'
#
loop_
_entity.id
_entity.type
_entity.pdbx_description
1 polymer ?
#
loop_
_entity_poly.entity_id
_entity_poly.type
_entity_poly.pdbx_seq_one_letter_code
_entity_poly.pdbx_strand_id
1 'polypeptide(L)'
;SQDKKEYLIRFLLSEFIYEPEAFALFRELSQNTLAENIYNIIISDISRKWALKDISDSLYMSCSTLKRKLKQEHTSFSEVYLNARMNKATKLLRNSEYNITRVAYMCGYDSASYFTCVFKKHFKTTPSEFLAFLSSSRHQYVN
;
A
#
# COMPACT_ATOMS: atom_id res chain seq x y z
N SER A 1 15.44 -6.26 -19.68
CA SER A 1 14.08 -6.50 -20.17
C SER A 1 13.30 -7.29 -19.12
N GLN A 2 11.98 -7.40 -19.29
CA GLN A 2 11.08 -8.28 -18.53
C GLN A 2 11.67 -9.69 -18.33
N ASP A 3 12.33 -10.21 -19.37
CA ASP A 3 12.94 -11.55 -19.39
C ASP A 3 14.01 -11.73 -18.31
N LYS A 4 14.84 -10.72 -18.06
CA LYS A 4 15.92 -10.81 -17.06
C LYS A 4 15.36 -10.99 -15.63
N LYS A 5 14.22 -10.37 -15.33
CA LYS A 5 13.54 -10.54 -14.03
C LYS A 5 12.93 -11.93 -13.92
N GLU A 6 12.33 -12.42 -15.00
CA GLU A 6 11.75 -13.75 -15.05
C GLU A 6 12.82 -14.85 -14.89
N TYR A 7 13.97 -14.73 -15.56
CA TYR A 7 15.10 -15.64 -15.37
C TYR A 7 15.64 -15.64 -13.95
N LEU A 8 15.79 -14.46 -13.33
CA LEU A 8 16.23 -14.36 -11.94
C LEU A 8 15.25 -15.02 -10.98
N ILE A 9 13.94 -14.85 -11.19
CA ILE A 9 12.91 -15.53 -10.40
C ILE A 9 12.98 -17.04 -10.61
N ARG A 10 13.07 -17.51 -11.86
CA ARG A 10 13.20 -18.95 -12.17
C ARG A 10 14.45 -19.57 -11.57
N PHE A 11 15.59 -18.88 -11.64
CA PHE A 11 16.86 -19.31 -11.04
C PHE A 11 16.80 -19.32 -9.51
N LEU A 12 16.23 -18.28 -8.89
CA LEU A 12 16.03 -18.26 -7.44
C LEU A 12 15.09 -19.38 -6.99
N LEU A 13 14.00 -19.61 -7.74
CA LEU A 13 13.03 -20.66 -7.42
C LEU A 13 13.56 -22.06 -7.71
N SER A 14 14.46 -22.26 -8.68
CA SER A 14 14.99 -23.58 -9.04
C SER A 14 15.77 -24.23 -7.90
N GLU A 15 16.44 -23.43 -7.08
CA GLU A 15 17.14 -23.90 -5.87
C GLU A 15 16.17 -24.44 -4.81
N PHE A 16 14.89 -24.04 -4.85
CA PHE A 16 13.86 -24.45 -3.90
C PHE A 16 12.97 -25.59 -4.41
N ILE A 17 13.10 -26.02 -5.67
CA ILE A 17 12.25 -27.08 -6.26
C ILE A 17 12.52 -28.44 -5.60
N TYR A 18 13.71 -28.63 -5.01
CA TYR A 18 14.11 -29.88 -4.35
C TYR A 18 13.83 -29.90 -2.84
N GLU A 19 13.33 -28.81 -2.26
CA GLU A 19 13.08 -28.66 -0.82
C GLU A 19 11.57 -28.53 -0.56
N PRO A 20 10.87 -29.59 -0.14
CA PRO A 20 9.43 -29.58 0.10
C PRO A 20 8.98 -28.49 1.10
N GLU A 21 9.77 -28.21 2.14
CA GLU A 21 9.50 -27.14 3.10
C GLU A 21 9.56 -25.76 2.46
N ALA A 22 10.51 -25.53 1.54
CA ALA A 22 10.64 -24.26 0.86
C ALA A 22 9.46 -23.99 -0.08
N PHE A 23 8.95 -25.02 -0.75
CA PHE A 23 7.75 -24.90 -1.57
C PHE A 23 6.50 -24.64 -0.72
N ALA A 24 6.38 -25.27 0.45
CA ALA A 24 5.29 -24.99 1.39
C ALA A 24 5.33 -23.55 1.90
N LEU A 25 6.52 -23.07 2.31
CA LEU A 25 6.74 -21.69 2.73
C LEU A 25 6.46 -20.70 1.60
N PHE A 26 6.92 -20.97 0.37
CA PHE A 26 6.61 -20.12 -0.79
C PHE A 26 5.12 -20.06 -1.09
N ARG A 27 4.40 -21.18 -0.97
CA ARG A 27 2.94 -21.21 -1.12
C ARG A 27 2.25 -20.38 -0.05
N GLU A 28 2.72 -20.42 1.18
CA GLU A 28 2.19 -19.61 2.28
C GLU A 28 2.45 -18.11 2.04
N LEU A 29 3.68 -17.75 1.68
CA LEU A 29 4.09 -16.37 1.40
C LEU A 29 3.48 -15.78 0.11
N SER A 30 3.03 -16.63 -0.83
CA SER A 30 2.39 -16.20 -2.06
C SER A 30 0.88 -16.01 -1.95
N GLN A 31 0.27 -16.44 -0.84
CA GLN A 31 -1.13 -16.12 -0.57
C GLN A 31 -1.26 -14.73 0.04
N ASN A 32 -2.12 -13.91 -0.55
CA ASN A 32 -2.47 -12.63 0.05
C ASN A 32 -3.19 -12.83 1.37
N THR A 33 -2.72 -12.15 2.40
CA THR A 33 -3.44 -11.95 3.67
C THR A 33 -4.79 -11.26 3.45
N LEU A 34 -5.67 -11.30 4.44
CA LEU A 34 -6.92 -10.57 4.39
C LEU A 34 -6.66 -9.06 4.28
N ALA A 35 -5.70 -8.53 5.03
CA ALA A 35 -5.29 -7.13 4.96
C ALA A 35 -4.86 -6.72 3.55
N GLU A 36 -4.07 -7.54 2.85
CA GLU A 36 -3.65 -7.28 1.47
C GLU A 36 -4.81 -7.34 0.48
N ASN A 37 -5.73 -8.29 0.64
CA ASN A 37 -6.93 -8.36 -0.19
C ASN A 37 -7.80 -7.10 -0.01
N ILE A 38 -7.99 -6.64 1.23
CA ILE A 38 -8.72 -5.40 1.51
C ILE A 38 -7.98 -4.19 0.92
N TYR A 39 -6.67 -4.13 1.09
CA TYR A 39 -5.84 -3.08 0.50
C TYR A 39 -6.02 -3.00 -1.02
N ASN A 40 -6.03 -4.15 -1.70
CA ASN A 40 -6.21 -4.23 -3.15
C ASN A 40 -7.63 -3.80 -3.59
N ILE A 41 -8.66 -4.12 -2.81
CA ILE A 41 -10.02 -3.61 -3.04
C ILE A 41 -10.03 -2.09 -2.91
N ILE A 42 -9.46 -1.55 -1.83
CA ILE A 42 -9.46 -0.11 -1.57
C ILE A 42 -8.67 0.67 -2.63
N ILE A 43 -7.51 0.18 -3.05
CA ILE A 43 -6.64 0.90 -4.00
C ILE A 43 -7.21 0.95 -5.42
N SER A 44 -8.14 0.04 -5.76
CA SER A 44 -8.84 0.03 -7.04
C SER A 44 -9.65 1.32 -7.28
N ASP A 45 -10.19 1.91 -6.20
CA ASP A 45 -10.78 3.25 -6.18
C ASP A 45 -10.52 3.92 -4.83
N ILE A 46 -9.30 4.42 -4.66
CA ILE A 46 -8.88 5.07 -3.41
C ILE A 46 -9.57 6.41 -3.15
N SER A 47 -10.17 7.01 -4.18
CA SER A 47 -10.84 8.32 -4.08
C SER A 47 -12.21 8.20 -3.41
N ARG A 48 -12.82 7.01 -3.47
CA ARG A 48 -14.07 6.67 -2.80
C ARG A 48 -13.93 6.66 -1.28
N LYS A 49 -14.98 7.09 -0.58
CA LYS A 49 -15.11 6.96 0.87
C LYS A 49 -15.48 5.53 1.26
N TRP A 50 -14.48 4.69 1.49
CA TRP A 50 -14.68 3.31 1.95
C TRP A 50 -15.11 3.24 3.42
N ALA A 51 -16.14 2.44 3.68
CA ALA A 51 -16.53 2.02 5.01
C ALA A 51 -16.26 0.52 5.22
N LEU A 52 -16.20 0.09 6.48
CA LEU A 52 -16.03 -1.32 6.83
C LEU A 52 -17.10 -2.21 6.21
N LYS A 53 -18.33 -1.69 6.09
CA LYS A 53 -19.48 -2.40 5.53
C LYS A 53 -19.30 -2.73 4.06
N ASP A 54 -18.73 -1.80 3.28
CA ASP A 54 -18.43 -2.03 1.86
C ASP A 54 -17.49 -3.22 1.67
N ILE A 55 -16.45 -3.28 2.51
CA ILE A 55 -15.46 -4.36 2.46
C ILE A 55 -16.06 -5.68 2.95
N SER A 56 -16.85 -5.64 4.03
CA SER A 56 -17.48 -6.86 4.55
C SER A 56 -18.43 -7.47 3.53
N ASP A 57 -19.21 -6.64 2.84
CA ASP A 57 -20.16 -7.09 1.82
C ASP A 57 -19.42 -7.62 0.59
N SER A 58 -18.36 -6.93 0.14
CA SER A 58 -17.51 -7.40 -0.98
C SER A 58 -16.83 -8.75 -0.71
N LEU A 59 -16.58 -9.09 0.56
CA LEU A 59 -15.93 -10.33 0.96
C LEU A 59 -16.92 -11.39 1.47
N TYR A 60 -18.22 -11.13 1.40
CA TYR A 60 -19.28 -12.00 1.93
C TYR A 60 -19.08 -12.36 3.41
N MET A 61 -18.64 -11.40 4.21
CA MET A 61 -18.42 -11.54 5.65
C MET A 61 -19.28 -10.56 6.44
N SER A 62 -19.59 -10.89 7.69
CA SER A 62 -20.10 -9.90 8.62
C SER A 62 -18.98 -8.93 9.05
N CYS A 63 -19.34 -7.68 9.37
CA CYS A 63 -18.40 -6.70 9.93
C CYS A 63 -17.64 -7.24 11.16
N SER A 64 -18.31 -8.03 12.01
CA SER A 64 -17.73 -8.63 13.21
C SER A 64 -16.68 -9.68 12.86
N THR A 65 -16.95 -10.55 11.89
CA THR A 65 -15.99 -11.54 11.40
C THR A 65 -14.77 -10.85 10.77
N LEU A 66 -15.01 -9.82 9.94
CA LEU A 66 -13.94 -9.05 9.30
C LEU A 66 -13.00 -8.40 10.32
N LYS A 67 -13.57 -7.72 11.34
CA LYS A 67 -12.78 -7.13 12.44
C LYS A 67 -11.98 -8.18 13.20
N ARG A 68 -12.59 -9.33 13.54
CA ARG A 68 -11.92 -10.40 14.27
C ARG A 68 -10.73 -10.94 13.49
N LYS A 69 -10.90 -11.21 12.18
CA LYS A 69 -9.83 -11.71 11.32
C LYS A 69 -8.70 -10.69 11.15
N LEU A 70 -9.02 -9.41 10.91
CA LEU A 70 -7.98 -8.37 10.84
C LEU A 70 -7.21 -8.22 12.14
N LYS A 71 -7.87 -8.37 13.29
CA LYS A 71 -7.20 -8.37 14.59
C LYS A 71 -6.24 -9.57 14.75
N GLN A 72 -6.57 -10.72 14.17
CA GLN A 72 -5.66 -11.88 14.13
C GLN A 72 -4.43 -11.60 13.26
N GLU A 73 -4.57 -10.77 12.23
CA GLU A 73 -3.46 -10.22 11.43
C GLU A 73 -2.82 -8.97 12.06
N HIS A 74 -3.07 -8.71 13.35
CA HIS A 74 -2.53 -7.57 14.09
C HIS A 74 -2.80 -6.20 13.46
N THR A 75 -3.94 -6.05 12.76
CA THR A 75 -4.33 -4.79 12.14
C THR A 75 -5.84 -4.51 12.25
N SER A 76 -6.27 -3.42 11.63
CA SER A 76 -7.66 -2.98 11.55
C SER A 76 -7.98 -2.41 10.18
N PHE A 77 -9.26 -2.34 9.84
CA PHE A 77 -9.70 -1.72 8.59
C PHE A 77 -9.20 -0.28 8.44
N SER A 78 -9.25 0.50 9.52
CA SER A 78 -8.80 1.90 9.52
C SER A 78 -7.31 2.03 9.24
N GLU A 79 -6.49 1.12 9.74
CA GLU A 79 -5.05 1.07 9.46
C GLU A 79 -4.78 0.66 8.01
N VAL A 80 -5.41 -0.40 7.51
CA VAL A 80 -5.29 -0.82 6.11
C VAL A 80 -5.70 0.32 5.16
N TYR A 81 -6.81 1.00 5.46
CA TYR A 81 -7.28 2.12 4.65
C TYR A 81 -6.36 3.34 4.74
N LEU A 82 -5.82 3.64 5.93
CA LEU A 82 -4.81 4.69 6.08
C LEU A 82 -3.56 4.37 5.25
N ASN A 83 -3.04 3.15 5.36
CA ASN A 83 -1.86 2.69 4.64
C ASN A 83 -2.06 2.78 3.12
N ALA A 84 -3.23 2.37 2.61
CA ALA A 84 -3.57 2.50 1.19
C ALA A 84 -3.50 3.96 0.71
N ARG A 85 -4.09 4.89 1.48
CA ARG A 85 -4.07 6.33 1.14
C ARG A 85 -2.66 6.91 1.19
N MET A 86 -1.87 6.56 2.21
CA MET A 86 -0.50 7.03 2.37
C MET A 86 0.44 6.47 1.29
N ASN A 87 0.28 5.21 0.91
CA ASN A 87 1.02 4.61 -0.19
C ASN A 87 0.66 5.24 -1.54
N LYS A 88 -0.62 5.57 -1.78
CA LYS A 88 -1.01 6.34 -2.96
C LYS A 88 -0.38 7.73 -2.93
N ALA A 89 -0.41 8.40 -1.78
CA ALA A 89 0.15 9.75 -1.63
C ALA A 89 1.63 9.80 -1.97
N THR A 90 2.44 8.88 -1.43
CA THR A 90 3.88 8.84 -1.73
C THR A 90 4.16 8.55 -3.21
N LYS A 91 3.37 7.68 -3.86
CA LYS A 91 3.45 7.45 -5.31
C LYS A 91 3.13 8.71 -6.11
N LEU A 92 2.08 9.43 -5.73
CA LEU A 92 1.70 10.69 -6.40
C LEU A 92 2.71 11.80 -6.16
N LEU A 93 3.25 11.96 -4.95
CA LEU A 93 4.28 12.96 -4.64
C LEU A 93 5.59 12.68 -5.40
N ARG A 94 5.92 11.42 -5.65
CA ARG A 94 7.05 11.06 -6.53
C ARG A 94 6.79 11.47 -7.98
N ASN A 95 5.54 11.59 -8.42
CA ASN A 95 5.24 12.16 -9.72
C ASN A 95 5.15 13.69 -9.60
N SER A 96 6.14 14.42 -10.13
CA SER A 96 6.34 15.86 -9.92
C SER A 96 5.27 16.76 -10.57
N GLU A 97 4.20 16.19 -11.12
CA GLU A 97 3.13 16.88 -11.84
C GLU A 97 2.00 17.41 -10.92
N TYR A 98 1.95 16.97 -9.66
CA TYR A 98 0.85 17.30 -8.75
C TYR A 98 1.32 18.13 -7.55
N ASN A 99 0.62 19.23 -7.27
CA ASN A 99 0.77 19.94 -6.01
C ASN A 99 0.15 19.16 -4.83
N ILE A 100 0.57 19.48 -3.61
CA ILE A 100 0.15 18.76 -2.38
C ILE A 100 -1.36 18.75 -2.20
N THR A 101 -2.04 19.86 -2.50
CA THR A 101 -3.49 19.97 -2.42
C THR A 101 -4.18 18.97 -3.36
N ARG A 102 -3.72 18.86 -4.61
CA ARG A 102 -4.26 17.90 -5.58
C ARG A 102 -3.99 16.47 -5.16
N VAL A 103 -2.80 16.18 -4.62
CA VAL A 103 -2.48 14.85 -4.06
C VAL A 103 -3.45 14.48 -2.93
N ALA A 104 -3.75 15.41 -2.01
CA ALA A 104 -4.69 15.15 -0.92
C ALA A 104 -6.06 14.69 -1.44
N TYR A 105 -6.63 15.40 -2.41
CA TYR A 105 -7.91 15.05 -3.01
C TYR A 105 -7.86 13.71 -3.76
N MET A 106 -6.79 13.44 -4.52
CA MET A 106 -6.62 12.16 -5.22
C MET A 106 -6.42 10.97 -4.28
N CYS A 107 -6.09 11.22 -3.02
CA CYS A 107 -6.02 10.24 -1.95
C CYS A 107 -7.32 10.13 -1.12
N GLY A 108 -8.41 10.79 -1.55
CA GLY A 108 -9.72 10.71 -0.90
C GLY A 108 -9.87 11.59 0.35
N TYR A 109 -9.04 12.63 0.52
CA TYR A 109 -9.18 13.61 1.60
C TYR A 109 -9.96 14.84 1.14
N ASP A 110 -10.91 15.30 1.95
CA ASP A 110 -11.68 16.51 1.69
C ASP A 110 -10.90 17.81 2.00
N SER A 111 -9.74 17.69 2.65
CA SER A 111 -8.92 18.84 3.08
C SER A 111 -7.43 18.53 3.03
N ALA A 112 -6.66 19.41 2.36
CA ALA A 112 -5.20 19.34 2.30
C ALA A 112 -4.55 19.50 3.68
N SER A 113 -5.13 20.32 4.56
CA SER A 113 -4.62 20.53 5.93
C SER A 113 -4.75 19.26 6.77
N TYR A 114 -5.91 18.61 6.69
CA TYR A 114 -6.12 17.34 7.40
C TYR A 114 -5.22 16.24 6.84
N PHE A 115 -5.12 16.13 5.51
CA PHE A 115 -4.16 15.24 4.86
C PHE A 115 -2.74 15.47 5.36
N THR A 116 -2.28 16.71 5.45
CA THR A 116 -0.92 17.05 5.89
C THR A 116 -0.67 16.62 7.34
N CYS A 117 -1.64 16.81 8.23
CA CYS A 117 -1.56 16.34 9.62
C CYS A 117 -1.46 14.81 9.68
N VAL A 118 -2.31 14.10 8.94
CA VAL A 118 -2.32 12.63 8.88
C VAL A 118 -1.01 12.09 8.28
N PHE A 119 -0.56 12.68 7.18
CA PHE A 119 0.69 12.33 6.52
C PHE A 119 1.89 12.53 7.46
N LYS A 120 1.96 13.67 8.14
CA LYS A 120 3.00 13.93 9.15
C LYS A 120 2.94 12.94 10.31
N LYS A 121 1.75 12.59 10.79
CA LYS A 121 1.61 11.59 11.86
C LYS A 121 2.13 10.22 11.41
N HIS A 122 1.83 9.85 10.17
CA HIS A 122 2.17 8.55 9.58
C HIS A 122 3.66 8.42 9.23
N PHE A 123 4.22 9.40 8.50
CA PHE A 123 5.61 9.36 8.02
C PHE A 123 6.61 10.16 8.87
N LYS A 124 6.15 10.86 9.91
CA LYS A 124 6.96 11.76 10.76
C LYS A 124 7.56 12.98 10.04
N THR A 125 7.14 13.24 8.81
CA THR A 125 7.57 14.38 7.99
C THR A 125 6.37 14.94 7.21
N THR A 126 6.38 16.22 6.86
CA THR A 126 5.32 16.82 6.04
C THR A 126 5.42 16.38 4.57
N PRO A 127 4.33 16.44 3.79
CA PRO A 127 4.39 16.19 2.35
C PRO A 127 5.40 17.10 1.62
N SER A 128 5.51 18.37 2.04
CA SER A 128 6.47 19.33 1.47
C SER A 128 7.92 18.94 1.76
N GLU A 129 8.24 18.59 3.02
CA GLU A 129 9.56 18.11 3.40
C GLU A 129 9.93 16.83 2.64
N PHE A 130 8.97 15.90 2.52
CA PHE A 130 9.16 14.67 1.75
C PHE A 130 9.48 14.95 0.27
N LEU A 131 8.80 15.91 -0.36
CA LEU A 131 9.10 16.33 -1.73
C LEU A 131 10.49 16.95 -1.86
N ALA A 132 10.87 17.84 -0.93
CA ALA A 132 12.19 18.46 -0.92
C ALA A 132 13.30 17.40 -0.83
N PHE A 133 13.14 16.41 0.05
CA PHE A 133 14.05 15.27 0.17
C PHE A 133 14.19 14.51 -1.16
N LEU A 134 13.07 14.22 -1.84
CA LEU A 134 13.09 13.53 -3.14
C LEU A 134 13.81 14.35 -4.23
N SER A 135 13.64 15.68 -4.25
CA SER A 135 14.36 16.53 -5.22
C SER A 135 15.87 16.53 -4.99
N SER A 136 16.31 16.52 -3.73
CA SER A 136 17.74 16.45 -3.38
C SER A 136 18.35 15.11 -3.77
N SER A 137 17.64 13.99 -3.54
CA SER A 137 18.13 12.65 -3.91
C SER A 137 18.20 12.42 -5.42
N ARG A 138 17.34 13.05 -6.24
CA ARG A 138 17.42 12.92 -7.71
C ARG A 138 18.65 13.60 -8.31
N HIS A 139 19.12 14.71 -7.73
CA HIS A 139 20.29 15.43 -8.22
C HIS A 139 21.62 14.66 -7.99
N GLN A 140 21.62 13.65 -7.11
CA GLN A 140 22.82 12.85 -6.81
C GLN A 140 23.08 11.72 -7.84
N TYR A 141 22.15 11.46 -8.77
CA TYR A 141 22.27 10.39 -9.78
C TYR A 141 22.24 10.90 -11.24
N VAL A 142 22.28 12.22 -11.45
CA VAL A 142 22.27 12.85 -12.78
C VAL A 142 23.59 13.59 -13.08
N ASN A 143 24.66 13.31 -12.31
CA ASN A 143 26.03 13.71 -12.63
C ASN A 143 26.89 12.48 -12.89
#